data_AF-A0A2P5HFV6-F1
#
_entry.id   AF-A0A2P5HFV6-F1
#
_cell.length_a   1.000
_cell.length_b   1.000
_cell.length_c   1.000
_cell.angle_alpha   90.00
_cell.angle_beta   90.00
_cell.angle_gamma   90.00
#
_symmetry.space_group_name_H-M   'P 1'
#
loop_
_entity.id
_entity.type
_entity.pdbx_description
1 polymer ?
#
loop_
_entity_poly.entity_id
_entity_poly.type
_entity_poly.pdbx_seq_one_letter_code
_entity_poly.pdbx_strand_id
1 'polypeptide(L)'
;MEGYAKVASLMAKYDEFAILRRFKRLNAQQLLYNQAEIIHLEERLQRLVHRDSAHPDRTVYSKDWWTLAHGSDRERREQWRTIRKIRKKLDKYNERLLRQAMLAKLDGPNKIDLGFIKEWLERDSMGAFPIFGPDMDAWSHTEDLIALKPRSPQDPTSRWFTATIFPLYHGLIGQKVKDPESPELGDGLYNCNEAILSSRANIFTTVLASLLPVLSITVLYTIHADIIKLGLIVVFSACFSLALALTTNARRIEIFAATAA
;
A
#
# COMPACT_ATOMS: atom_id res chain seq x y z
N MET A 1 19.73 10.83 -17.88
CA MET A 1 18.35 10.47 -18.29
C MET A 1 17.41 11.60 -17.88
N GLU A 2 16.30 11.80 -18.61
CA GLU A 2 15.30 12.86 -18.33
C GLU A 2 13.88 12.30 -18.46
N GLY A 3 12.87 13.08 -18.08
CA GLY A 3 11.48 12.72 -18.33
C GLY A 3 10.99 11.53 -17.49
N TYR A 4 9.99 10.85 -18.03
CA TYR A 4 9.49 9.58 -17.49
C TYR A 4 10.58 8.51 -17.36
N ALA A 5 11.62 8.53 -18.20
CA ALA A 5 12.71 7.56 -18.11
C ALA A 5 13.49 7.73 -16.80
N LYS A 6 13.71 8.98 -16.36
CA LYS A 6 14.36 9.27 -15.08
C LYS A 6 13.48 8.85 -13.90
N VAL A 7 12.17 9.11 -13.96
CA VAL A 7 11.19 8.68 -12.95
C VAL A 7 11.13 7.16 -12.87
N ALA A 8 11.06 6.47 -14.02
CA ALA A 8 11.05 5.01 -14.08
C ALA A 8 12.34 4.41 -13.53
N SER A 9 13.50 5.02 -13.79
CA SER A 9 14.77 4.60 -13.23
C SER A 9 14.80 4.72 -11.69
N LEU A 10 14.24 5.80 -11.13
CA LEU A 10 14.07 5.93 -9.69
C LEU A 10 13.19 4.81 -9.12
N MET A 11 12.01 4.59 -9.71
CA MET A 11 11.05 3.58 -9.25
C MET A 11 11.58 2.15 -9.38
N ALA A 12 12.38 1.87 -10.42
CA ALA A 12 13.00 0.57 -10.62
C ALA A 12 14.16 0.31 -9.65
N LYS A 13 14.86 1.36 -9.20
CA LYS A 13 15.94 1.25 -8.22
C LYS A 13 15.41 1.18 -6.77
N TYR A 14 14.34 1.90 -6.49
CA TYR A 14 13.74 2.02 -5.15
C TYR A 14 12.26 1.65 -5.21
N ASP A 15 11.95 0.38 -4.94
CA ASP A 15 10.60 -0.18 -5.00
C ASP A 15 9.60 0.61 -4.13
N GLU A 16 10.04 1.19 -3.00
CA GLU A 16 9.20 2.00 -2.11
C GLU A 16 8.67 3.28 -2.79
N PHE A 17 9.36 3.74 -3.84
CA PHE A 17 9.00 4.92 -4.60
C PHE A 17 8.18 4.57 -5.85
N ALA A 18 7.85 3.29 -6.07
CA ALA A 18 6.92 2.90 -7.11
C ALA A 18 5.46 3.23 -6.72
N ILE A 19 5.17 4.53 -6.64
CA ILE A 19 3.86 5.10 -6.32
C ILE A 19 3.19 5.57 -7.61
N LEU A 20 1.99 5.07 -7.86
CA LEU A 20 1.23 5.37 -9.07
C LEU A 20 -0.22 5.69 -8.74
N ARG A 21 -0.88 6.39 -9.68
CA ARG A 21 -2.33 6.59 -9.61
C ARG A 21 -3.07 5.29 -9.90
N ARG A 22 -4.09 5.00 -9.11
CA ARG A 22 -4.98 3.84 -9.28
C ARG A 22 -6.22 4.13 -10.11
N PHE A 23 -6.48 5.39 -10.42
CA PHE A 23 -7.60 5.85 -11.26
C PHE A 23 -8.96 5.29 -10.82
N LYS A 24 -9.24 5.28 -9.51
CA LYS A 24 -10.42 4.64 -8.90
C LYS A 24 -11.73 5.08 -9.54
N ARG A 25 -11.90 6.40 -9.75
CA ARG A 25 -13.10 6.97 -10.36
C ARG A 25 -13.28 6.51 -11.81
N LEU A 26 -12.21 6.54 -12.61
CA LEU A 26 -12.27 6.16 -14.02
C LEU A 26 -12.52 4.67 -14.18
N ASN A 27 -11.87 3.83 -13.37
CA ASN A 27 -12.10 2.39 -13.36
C ASN A 27 -13.53 2.04 -12.94
N ALA A 28 -14.09 2.71 -11.92
CA ALA A 28 -15.50 2.55 -11.54
C ALA A 28 -16.44 2.95 -12.69
N GLN A 29 -16.19 4.09 -13.34
CA GLN A 29 -17.00 4.55 -14.47
C GLN A 29 -16.97 3.54 -15.64
N GLN A 30 -15.81 2.96 -15.95
CA GLN A 30 -15.70 1.92 -16.98
C GLN A 30 -16.48 0.64 -16.63
N LEU A 31 -16.49 0.23 -15.35
CA LEU A 31 -17.31 -0.89 -14.91
C LEU A 31 -18.81 -0.59 -15.05
N LEU A 32 -19.24 0.61 -14.68
CA LEU A 32 -20.64 1.04 -14.82
C LEU A 32 -21.12 1.07 -16.27
N TYR A 33 -20.30 1.58 -17.21
CA TYR A 33 -20.66 1.54 -18.62
C TYR A 33 -20.76 0.11 -19.16
N ASN A 34 -19.80 -0.75 -18.80
CA ASN A 34 -19.87 -2.16 -19.19
C ASN A 34 -21.12 -2.86 -18.63
N GLN A 35 -21.47 -2.59 -17.36
CA GLN A 35 -22.67 -3.11 -16.74
C GLN A 35 -23.93 -2.66 -17.49
N ALA A 36 -24.04 -1.37 -17.82
CA ALA A 36 -25.17 -0.83 -18.56
C ALA A 36 -25.32 -1.46 -19.96
N GLU A 37 -24.20 -1.67 -20.68
CA GLU A 37 -24.22 -2.35 -21.97
C GLU A 37 -24.68 -3.81 -21.86
N ILE A 38 -24.24 -4.53 -20.83
CA ILE A 38 -24.65 -5.91 -20.58
C ILE A 38 -26.15 -5.97 -20.25
N ILE A 39 -26.64 -5.10 -19.38
CA ILE A 39 -28.07 -5.00 -19.03
C ILE A 39 -28.92 -4.74 -20.29
N HIS A 40 -28.49 -3.81 -21.14
CA HIS A 40 -29.21 -3.54 -22.40
C HIS A 40 -29.25 -4.76 -23.33
N LEU A 41 -28.14 -5.50 -23.42
CA LEU A 41 -28.09 -6.73 -24.21
C LEU A 41 -28.93 -7.87 -23.60
N GLU A 42 -28.99 -7.95 -22.27
CA GLU A 42 -29.82 -8.92 -21.54
C GLU A 42 -31.30 -8.65 -21.78
N GLU A 43 -31.75 -7.41 -21.64
CA GLU A 43 -33.13 -7.01 -21.94
C GLU A 43 -33.49 -7.32 -23.41
N ARG A 44 -32.56 -7.04 -24.34
CA ARG A 44 -32.74 -7.42 -25.75
C ARG A 44 -32.84 -8.94 -25.90
N LEU A 45 -32.01 -9.71 -25.22
CA LEU A 45 -32.05 -11.17 -25.27
C LEU A 45 -33.38 -11.71 -24.75
N GLN A 46 -33.87 -11.19 -23.63
CA GLN A 46 -35.18 -11.56 -23.06
C GLN A 46 -36.31 -11.30 -24.05
N ARG A 47 -36.32 -10.14 -24.72
CA ARG A 47 -37.29 -9.83 -25.79
C ARG A 47 -37.20 -10.80 -26.96
N LEU A 48 -36.00 -11.16 -27.40
CA LEU A 48 -35.80 -12.14 -28.48
C LEU A 48 -36.28 -13.54 -28.08
N VAL A 49 -35.94 -13.99 -26.87
CA VAL A 49 -36.40 -15.27 -26.31
C VAL A 49 -37.92 -15.33 -26.26
N HIS A 50 -38.56 -14.26 -25.77
CA HIS A 50 -40.02 -14.19 -25.70
C HIS A 50 -40.66 -14.23 -27.11
N ARG A 51 -40.16 -13.43 -28.06
CA ARG A 51 -40.61 -13.43 -29.46
C ARG A 51 -40.47 -14.80 -30.10
N ASP A 52 -39.32 -15.45 -29.93
CA ASP A 52 -39.04 -16.73 -30.57
C ASP A 52 -39.79 -17.89 -29.89
N SER A 53 -40.13 -17.78 -28.60
CA SER A 53 -40.99 -18.74 -27.90
C SER A 53 -42.45 -18.73 -28.38
N ALA A 54 -42.93 -17.61 -28.91
CA ALA A 54 -44.27 -17.49 -29.48
C ALA A 54 -44.37 -18.02 -30.93
N HIS A 55 -43.23 -18.33 -31.58
CA HIS A 55 -43.20 -18.79 -32.97
C HIS A 55 -43.07 -20.33 -33.02
N PRO A 56 -43.95 -21.06 -33.73
CA PRO A 56 -43.97 -22.53 -33.73
C PRO A 56 -42.60 -23.17 -34.04
N ASP A 57 -41.96 -22.71 -35.11
CA ASP A 57 -40.66 -23.24 -35.58
C ASP A 57 -39.44 -22.86 -34.73
N ARG A 58 -39.58 -21.94 -33.76
CA ARG A 58 -38.43 -21.39 -33.00
C ARG A 58 -38.44 -21.77 -31.53
N THR A 59 -39.48 -22.46 -31.06
CA THR A 59 -39.58 -23.01 -29.69
C THR A 59 -38.37 -23.87 -29.30
N VAL A 60 -37.78 -24.56 -30.28
CA VAL A 60 -36.61 -25.45 -30.13
C VAL A 60 -35.35 -24.69 -29.66
N TYR A 61 -35.23 -23.38 -29.92
CA TYR A 61 -34.04 -22.59 -29.58
C TYR A 61 -33.72 -22.56 -28.08
N SER A 62 -34.74 -22.70 -27.23
CA SER A 62 -34.57 -22.78 -25.77
C SER A 62 -33.98 -24.11 -25.29
N LYS A 63 -34.08 -25.16 -26.13
CA LYS A 63 -33.73 -26.54 -25.77
C LYS A 63 -32.49 -27.05 -26.49
N ASP A 64 -32.21 -26.56 -27.70
CA ASP A 64 -31.05 -26.96 -28.50
C ASP A 64 -30.20 -25.76 -28.93
N TRP A 65 -28.97 -25.74 -28.42
CA TRP A 65 -27.99 -24.71 -28.75
C TRP A 65 -27.52 -24.80 -30.21
N TRP A 66 -27.47 -26.01 -30.80
CA TRP A 66 -26.96 -26.20 -32.16
C TRP A 66 -27.89 -25.55 -33.17
N THR A 67 -29.19 -25.81 -33.05
CA THR A 67 -30.25 -25.19 -33.87
C THR A 67 -30.28 -23.67 -33.69
N LEU A 68 -30.13 -23.18 -32.46
CA LEU A 68 -30.02 -21.74 -32.17
C LEU A 68 -28.79 -21.09 -32.83
N ALA A 69 -27.65 -21.79 -32.84
CA ALA A 69 -26.38 -21.27 -33.35
C ALA A 69 -26.27 -21.33 -34.89
N HIS A 70 -26.83 -22.37 -35.51
CA HIS A 70 -26.65 -22.70 -36.93
C HIS A 70 -27.90 -22.51 -37.79
N GLY A 71 -28.96 -21.89 -37.27
CA GLY A 71 -30.16 -21.58 -38.05
C GLY A 71 -29.84 -20.86 -39.37
N SER A 72 -30.51 -21.26 -40.45
CA SER A 72 -30.23 -20.84 -41.84
C SER A 72 -30.37 -19.32 -42.04
N ASP A 73 -31.31 -18.67 -41.35
CA ASP A 73 -31.70 -17.30 -41.66
C ASP A 73 -31.04 -16.24 -40.76
N ARG A 74 -30.85 -15.04 -41.33
CA ARG A 74 -30.21 -13.91 -40.66
C ARG A 74 -31.00 -13.42 -39.43
N GLU A 75 -32.33 -13.47 -39.48
CA GLU A 75 -33.23 -13.18 -38.36
C GLU A 75 -33.18 -14.27 -37.28
N ARG A 76 -33.12 -15.53 -37.70
CA ARG A 76 -33.06 -16.69 -36.79
C ARG A 76 -31.78 -16.73 -35.95
N ARG A 77 -30.71 -16.05 -36.39
CA ARG A 77 -29.44 -15.93 -35.64
C ARG A 77 -29.36 -14.71 -34.71
N GLU A 78 -30.41 -13.90 -34.57
CA GLU A 78 -30.37 -12.69 -33.73
C GLU A 78 -30.16 -13.00 -32.24
N GLN A 79 -30.86 -14.00 -31.73
CA GLN A 79 -30.74 -14.45 -30.34
C GLN A 79 -29.31 -14.93 -30.07
N TRP A 80 -28.77 -15.81 -30.92
CA TRP A 80 -27.39 -16.29 -30.80
C TRP A 80 -26.34 -15.18 -30.92
N ARG A 81 -26.51 -14.24 -31.86
CA ARG A 81 -25.61 -13.08 -31.98
C ARG A 81 -25.62 -12.22 -30.71
N THR A 82 -26.78 -12.04 -30.09
CA THR A 82 -26.92 -11.31 -28.82
C THR A 82 -26.21 -12.04 -27.69
N ILE A 83 -26.39 -13.36 -27.58
CA ILE A 83 -25.67 -14.21 -26.62
C ILE A 83 -24.16 -14.09 -26.80
N ARG A 84 -23.63 -14.15 -28.03
CA ARG A 84 -22.19 -13.98 -28.27
C ARG A 84 -21.68 -12.59 -27.87
N LYS A 85 -22.47 -11.54 -28.10
CA LYS A 85 -22.12 -10.18 -27.66
C LYS A 85 -22.07 -10.09 -26.14
N ILE A 86 -23.05 -10.68 -25.45
CA ILE A 86 -23.07 -10.76 -23.98
C ILE A 86 -21.83 -11.50 -23.49
N ARG A 87 -21.53 -12.70 -23.98
CA ARG A 87 -20.34 -13.47 -23.59
C ARG A 87 -19.06 -12.63 -23.68
N LYS A 88 -18.80 -12.01 -24.83
CA LYS A 88 -17.62 -11.16 -25.04
C LYS A 88 -17.56 -9.95 -24.10
N LYS A 89 -18.70 -9.33 -23.78
CA LYS A 89 -18.75 -8.16 -22.89
C LYS A 89 -18.63 -8.58 -21.43
N LEU A 90 -19.25 -9.69 -21.06
CA LEU A 90 -19.21 -10.26 -19.72
C LEU A 90 -17.80 -10.72 -19.34
N ASP A 91 -17.07 -11.37 -20.25
CA ASP A 91 -15.67 -11.75 -20.03
C ASP A 91 -14.82 -10.51 -19.70
N LYS A 92 -14.95 -9.44 -20.50
CA LYS A 92 -14.24 -8.18 -20.27
C LYS A 92 -14.66 -7.48 -18.99
N TYR A 93 -15.94 -7.55 -18.63
CA TYR A 93 -16.46 -6.98 -17.39
C TYR A 93 -15.87 -7.72 -16.18
N ASN A 94 -15.93 -9.05 -16.18
CA ASN A 94 -15.40 -9.90 -15.10
C ASN A 94 -13.89 -9.71 -14.92
N GLU A 95 -13.13 -9.69 -16.03
CA GLU A 95 -11.68 -9.43 -16.01
C GLU A 95 -11.34 -8.07 -15.39
N ARG A 96 -12.07 -7.01 -15.77
CA ARG A 96 -11.90 -5.66 -15.20
C ARG A 96 -12.29 -5.62 -13.73
N LEU A 97 -13.37 -6.28 -13.35
CA LEU A 97 -13.84 -6.32 -11.97
C LEU A 97 -12.81 -7.00 -11.06
N LEU A 98 -12.24 -8.13 -11.50
CA LEU A 98 -11.19 -8.82 -10.78
C LEU A 98 -9.93 -7.96 -10.63
N ARG A 99 -9.48 -7.31 -11.71
CA ARG A 99 -8.34 -6.36 -11.64
C ARG A 99 -8.62 -5.22 -10.67
N GLN A 100 -9.81 -4.63 -10.71
CA GLN A 100 -10.18 -3.55 -9.80
C GLN A 100 -10.26 -4.03 -8.34
N ALA A 101 -10.76 -5.24 -8.10
CA ALA A 101 -10.78 -5.85 -6.78
C ALA A 101 -9.37 -6.12 -6.25
N MET A 102 -8.43 -6.53 -7.11
CA MET A 102 -7.01 -6.67 -6.75
C MET A 102 -6.37 -5.33 -6.42
N LEU A 103 -6.57 -4.31 -7.26
CA LEU A 103 -6.10 -2.94 -6.99
C LEU A 103 -6.72 -2.35 -5.72
N ALA A 104 -7.91 -2.82 -5.31
CA ALA A 104 -8.56 -2.40 -4.07
C ALA A 104 -7.93 -2.94 -2.79
N LYS A 105 -7.14 -4.02 -2.89
CA LYS A 105 -6.42 -4.60 -1.76
C LYS A 105 -5.04 -3.98 -1.55
N LEU A 106 -4.54 -3.23 -2.53
CA LEU A 106 -3.24 -2.55 -2.40
C LEU A 106 -3.38 -1.34 -1.49
N ASP A 107 -2.43 -1.20 -0.57
CA ASP A 107 -2.36 -0.07 0.33
C ASP A 107 -1.89 1.20 -0.38
N GLY A 108 -2.32 2.33 0.17
CA GLY A 108 -1.80 3.62 -0.23
C GLY A 108 -0.34 3.80 0.21
N PRO A 109 0.38 4.77 -0.37
CA PRO A 109 1.75 5.06 0.02
C PRO A 109 1.84 5.64 1.45
N ASN A 110 2.97 5.42 2.10
CA ASN A 110 3.31 6.11 3.34
C ASN A 110 3.50 7.61 3.06
N LYS A 111 3.14 8.46 4.03
CA LYS A 111 3.30 9.92 3.96
C LYS A 111 4.76 10.33 3.75
N ILE A 112 5.70 9.59 4.31
CA ILE A 112 7.14 9.86 4.18
C ILE A 112 7.57 9.66 2.72
N ASP A 113 7.26 8.50 2.15
CA ASP A 113 7.67 8.14 0.79
C ASP A 113 6.99 9.02 -0.25
N LEU A 114 5.71 9.36 -0.02
CA LEU A 114 4.98 10.29 -0.86
C LEU A 114 5.58 11.71 -0.79
N GLY A 115 5.95 12.16 0.41
CA GLY A 115 6.63 13.44 0.58
C GLY A 115 7.97 13.47 -0.15
N PHE A 116 8.74 12.39 -0.03
CA PHE A 116 10.03 12.25 -0.72
C PHE A 116 9.87 12.33 -2.24
N ILE A 117 8.92 11.62 -2.84
CA ILE A 117 8.72 11.67 -4.30
C ILE A 117 8.34 13.05 -4.78
N LYS A 118 7.42 13.73 -4.08
CA LYS A 118 7.03 15.10 -4.44
C LYS A 118 8.24 16.03 -4.44
N GLU A 119 9.02 15.97 -3.36
CA GLU A 119 10.24 16.75 -3.23
C GLU A 119 11.30 16.38 -4.28
N TRP A 120 11.47 15.09 -4.58
CA TRP A 120 12.38 14.61 -5.61
C TRP A 120 11.99 15.12 -7.00
N LEU A 121 10.70 15.15 -7.32
CA LEU A 121 10.20 15.68 -8.60
C LEU A 121 10.48 17.18 -8.74
N GLU A 122 10.39 17.96 -7.65
CA GLU A 122 10.53 19.41 -7.65
C GLU A 122 11.99 19.89 -7.57
N ARG A 123 12.88 19.16 -6.88
CA ARG A 123 14.27 19.61 -6.65
C ARG A 123 15.10 19.61 -7.92
N ASP A 124 15.77 20.74 -8.20
CA ASP A 124 16.65 20.94 -9.37
C ASP A 124 17.83 19.95 -9.42
N SER A 125 18.37 19.57 -8.27
CA SER A 125 19.47 18.59 -8.19
C SER A 125 19.00 17.13 -8.32
N MET A 126 17.69 16.91 -8.50
CA MET A 126 17.04 15.60 -8.56
C MET A 126 16.20 15.48 -9.85
N GLY A 127 14.87 15.47 -9.75
CA GLY A 127 13.97 15.34 -10.88
C GLY A 127 13.93 16.58 -11.76
N ALA A 128 14.09 17.78 -11.17
CA ALA A 128 14.03 19.08 -11.85
C ALA A 128 12.78 19.23 -12.74
N PHE A 129 11.61 18.91 -12.19
CA PHE A 129 10.32 18.87 -12.90
C PHE A 129 10.39 18.01 -14.18
N PRO A 130 10.60 16.69 -14.05
CA PRO A 130 10.89 15.85 -15.21
C PRO A 130 9.68 15.65 -16.12
N ILE A 131 8.46 15.85 -15.62
CA ILE A 131 7.21 15.60 -16.35
C ILE A 131 6.52 16.93 -16.61
N PHE A 132 6.11 17.15 -17.87
CA PHE A 132 5.34 18.32 -18.28
C PHE A 132 3.94 17.92 -18.72
N GLY A 133 2.95 18.73 -18.34
CA GLY A 133 1.56 18.55 -18.76
C GLY A 133 0.62 18.22 -17.59
N PRO A 134 -0.62 17.78 -17.90
CA PRO A 134 -1.66 17.52 -16.91
C PRO A 134 -1.36 16.39 -15.92
N ASP A 135 -0.29 15.63 -16.12
CA ASP A 135 0.12 14.52 -15.26
C ASP A 135 1.29 14.86 -14.34
N MET A 136 1.84 16.08 -14.44
CA MET A 136 2.83 16.62 -13.50
C MET A 136 2.30 16.63 -12.06
N ASP A 137 0.99 16.76 -11.88
CA ASP A 137 0.32 16.77 -10.57
C ASP A 137 -0.19 15.38 -10.13
N ALA A 138 0.18 14.30 -10.81
CA ALA A 138 -0.38 12.97 -10.56
C ALA A 138 -0.23 12.50 -9.10
N TRP A 139 0.86 12.87 -8.43
CA TRP A 139 1.14 12.54 -7.02
C TRP A 139 0.45 13.47 -6.01
N SER A 140 -0.25 14.51 -6.46
CA SER A 140 -1.06 15.39 -5.59
C SER A 140 -2.37 14.74 -5.17
N HIS A 141 -2.85 13.72 -5.90
CA HIS A 141 -4.10 13.01 -5.62
C HIS A 141 -3.97 11.92 -4.56
N THR A 142 -3.69 12.29 -3.30
CA THR A 142 -3.38 11.36 -2.19
C THR A 142 -4.35 10.18 -2.05
N GLU A 143 -5.65 10.40 -2.23
CA GLU A 143 -6.70 9.38 -2.10
C GLU A 143 -6.76 8.36 -3.26
N ASP A 144 -6.06 8.65 -4.36
CA ASP A 144 -6.06 7.86 -5.60
C ASP A 144 -4.67 7.32 -5.93
N LEU A 145 -3.79 7.19 -4.93
CA LEU A 145 -2.46 6.61 -5.07
C LEU A 145 -2.40 5.20 -4.49
N ILE A 146 -1.56 4.36 -5.09
CA ILE A 146 -1.16 3.04 -4.60
C ILE A 146 0.37 2.96 -4.62
N ALA A 147 0.93 2.26 -3.64
CA ALA A 147 2.32 1.84 -3.67
C ALA A 147 2.38 0.39 -4.17
N LEU A 148 3.25 0.09 -5.14
CA LEU A 148 3.44 -1.29 -5.60
C LEU A 148 4.06 -2.15 -4.51
N LYS A 149 4.92 -1.56 -3.68
CA LYS A 149 5.54 -2.17 -2.51
C LYS A 149 5.59 -1.16 -1.37
N PRO A 150 4.47 -0.99 -0.62
CA PRO A 150 4.49 -0.09 0.53
C PRO A 150 5.54 -0.57 1.53
N ARG A 151 6.29 0.36 2.12
CA ARG A 151 7.12 0.05 3.28
C ARG A 151 6.25 -0.59 4.35
N SER A 152 6.69 -1.73 4.88
CA SER A 152 5.98 -2.39 5.98
C SER A 152 5.72 -1.35 7.08
N PRO A 153 4.52 -1.29 7.67
CA PRO A 153 4.28 -0.40 8.79
C PRO A 153 5.37 -0.66 9.83
N GLN A 154 6.21 0.34 10.05
CA GLN A 154 7.27 0.28 11.05
C GLN A 154 6.60 -0.02 12.39
N ASP A 155 7.09 -1.04 13.09
CA ASP A 155 6.68 -1.30 14.47
C ASP A 155 6.77 0.01 15.28
N PRO A 156 5.91 0.22 16.31
CA PRO A 156 5.90 1.45 17.10
C PRO A 156 7.30 1.88 17.59
N THR A 157 8.18 0.91 17.84
CA THR A 157 9.61 1.06 18.12
C THR A 157 10.40 1.71 17.01
N SER A 158 10.33 1.16 15.81
CA SER A 158 11.02 1.66 14.64
C SER A 158 10.57 3.09 14.34
N ARG A 159 9.28 3.40 14.56
CA ARG A 159 8.77 4.76 14.42
C ARG A 159 9.32 5.72 15.48
N TRP A 160 9.36 5.32 16.76
CA TRP A 160 9.95 6.13 17.83
C TRP A 160 11.46 6.32 17.66
N PHE A 161 12.19 5.26 17.28
CA PHE A 161 13.62 5.29 17.01
C PHE A 161 13.96 6.20 15.82
N THR A 162 13.22 6.08 14.72
CA THR A 162 13.36 6.96 13.55
C THR A 162 13.02 8.42 13.90
N ALA A 163 12.02 8.66 14.76
CA ALA A 163 11.62 10.02 15.12
C ALA A 163 12.57 10.69 16.15
N THR A 164 13.19 9.90 17.03
CA THR A 164 13.93 10.43 18.19
C THR A 164 15.44 10.26 18.04
N ILE A 165 15.90 9.06 17.66
CA ILE A 165 17.32 8.71 17.60
C ILE A 165 17.93 9.07 16.26
N PHE A 166 17.21 8.89 15.16
CA PHE A 166 17.74 9.20 13.82
C PHE A 166 18.15 10.69 13.64
N PRO A 167 17.36 11.69 14.08
CA PRO A 167 17.79 13.09 14.03
C PRO A 167 18.94 13.38 14.99
N LEU A 168 18.95 12.76 16.17
CA LEU A 168 20.01 12.92 17.17
C LEU A 168 21.34 12.34 16.67
N TYR A 169 21.30 11.18 16.03
CA TYR A 169 22.43 10.49 15.41
C TYR A 169 22.99 11.30 14.23
N HIS A 170 22.14 11.83 13.35
CA HIS A 170 22.58 12.75 12.28
C HIS A 170 23.06 14.11 12.79
N GLY A 171 22.57 14.57 13.94
CA GLY A 171 23.05 15.80 14.60
C GLY A 171 24.41 15.64 15.31
N LEU A 172 24.69 14.46 15.89
CA LEU A 172 25.94 14.17 16.61
C LEU A 172 27.06 13.63 15.72
N ILE A 173 26.74 12.78 14.74
CA ILE A 173 27.71 12.22 13.80
C ILE A 173 27.53 12.98 12.50
N GLY A 174 28.24 14.11 12.43
CA GLY A 174 28.19 15.04 11.31
C GLY A 174 28.40 14.38 9.95
N GLN A 175 27.86 15.05 8.94
CA GLN A 175 27.88 14.77 7.49
C GLN A 175 29.22 14.26 6.91
N LYS A 176 29.65 13.05 7.25
CA LYS A 176 30.83 12.42 6.67
C LYS A 176 30.57 10.95 6.43
N VAL A 177 29.86 10.70 5.34
CA VAL A 177 30.13 9.73 4.27
C VAL A 177 28.82 9.74 3.49
N LYS A 178 28.80 10.53 2.42
CA LYS A 178 27.67 10.66 1.52
C LYS A 178 28.24 10.49 0.12
N ASP A 179 28.60 9.25 -0.23
CA ASP A 179 28.90 8.93 -1.61
C ASP A 179 27.57 8.82 -2.36
N PRO A 180 27.32 9.67 -3.37
CA PRO A 180 26.14 9.53 -4.21
C PRO A 180 26.26 8.24 -5.03
N GLU A 181 25.53 7.20 -4.62
CA GLU A 181 25.53 5.90 -5.31
C GLU A 181 24.92 5.96 -6.73
N SER A 182 24.26 7.07 -7.09
CA SER A 182 23.76 7.30 -8.45
C SER A 182 23.70 8.79 -8.77
N PRO A 183 24.77 9.40 -9.32
CA PRO A 183 24.76 10.80 -9.75
C PRO A 183 23.66 11.08 -10.80
N GLU A 184 23.20 10.05 -11.52
CA GLU A 184 22.15 10.20 -12.54
C GLU A 184 20.73 10.44 -11.97
N LEU A 185 20.46 10.03 -10.73
CA LEU A 185 19.14 10.18 -10.08
C LEU A 185 19.09 11.37 -9.10
N GLY A 186 20.21 12.04 -8.90
CA GLY A 186 20.34 13.23 -8.06
C GLY A 186 21.01 13.00 -6.71
N ASP A 187 21.49 14.09 -6.12
CA ASP A 187 22.18 14.08 -4.84
C ASP A 187 21.22 13.82 -3.68
N GLY A 188 21.61 12.95 -2.74
CA GLY A 188 20.84 12.73 -1.50
C GLY A 188 19.98 11.46 -1.47
N LEU A 189 20.05 10.62 -2.50
CA LEU A 189 19.45 9.29 -2.49
C LEU A 189 20.34 8.32 -1.70
N TYR A 190 20.04 8.17 -0.41
CA TYR A 190 20.72 7.19 0.45
C TYR A 190 19.87 5.94 0.56
N ASN A 191 20.47 4.80 0.24
CA ASN A 191 19.86 3.51 0.54
C ASN A 191 19.95 3.29 2.06
N CYS A 192 18.98 3.82 2.79
CA CYS A 192 18.76 3.49 4.18
C CYS A 192 18.23 2.07 4.22
N ASN A 193 19.14 1.10 4.18
CA ASN A 193 18.84 -0.31 4.17
C ASN A 193 17.97 -0.64 5.40
N GLU A 194 16.66 -0.72 5.21
CA GLU A 194 15.67 -0.73 6.29
C GLU A 194 15.86 -1.94 7.21
N ALA A 195 16.38 -3.04 6.66
CA ALA A 195 16.76 -4.22 7.42
C ALA A 195 17.91 -3.94 8.40
N ILE A 196 18.87 -3.09 8.03
CA ILE A 196 19.99 -2.70 8.90
C ILE A 196 19.54 -1.67 9.93
N LEU A 197 18.68 -0.73 9.55
CA LEU A 197 18.13 0.26 10.48
C LEU A 197 17.21 -0.36 11.53
N SER A 198 16.26 -1.20 11.12
CA SER A 198 15.37 -1.91 12.04
C SER A 198 16.14 -2.89 12.94
N SER A 199 17.14 -3.60 12.41
CA SER A 199 17.99 -4.49 13.21
C SER A 199 18.83 -3.72 14.24
N ARG A 200 19.46 -2.60 13.86
CA ARG A 200 20.22 -1.74 14.78
C ARG A 200 19.32 -1.05 15.80
N ALA A 201 18.13 -0.60 15.39
CA ALA A 201 17.13 -0.03 16.29
C ALA A 201 16.70 -1.07 17.32
N ASN A 202 16.40 -2.30 16.90
CA ASN A 202 16.04 -3.38 17.81
C ASN A 202 17.18 -3.70 18.77
N ILE A 203 18.42 -3.87 18.30
CA ILE A 203 19.58 -4.12 19.17
C ILE A 203 19.75 -2.99 20.20
N PHE A 204 19.69 -1.73 19.78
CA PHE A 204 19.82 -0.58 20.67
C PHE A 204 18.69 -0.54 21.71
N THR A 205 17.46 -0.85 21.28
CA THR A 205 16.29 -0.92 22.15
C THR A 205 16.43 -2.03 23.18
N THR A 206 16.95 -3.20 22.79
CA THR A 206 17.22 -4.32 23.71
C THR A 206 18.32 -3.98 24.72
N VAL A 207 19.37 -3.28 24.28
CA VAL A 207 20.45 -2.81 25.16
C VAL A 207 19.94 -1.75 26.14
N LEU A 208 19.11 -0.81 25.69
CA LEU A 208 18.52 0.19 26.57
C LEU A 208 17.53 -0.45 27.56
N ALA A 209 16.75 -1.42 27.11
CA ALA A 209 15.82 -2.18 27.94
C ALA A 209 16.53 -3.04 29.00
N SER A 210 17.75 -3.53 28.73
CA SER A 210 18.54 -4.28 29.72
C SER A 210 19.32 -3.39 30.69
N LEU A 211 19.69 -2.18 30.28
CA LEU A 211 20.36 -1.20 31.14
C LEU A 211 19.41 -0.49 32.12
N LEU A 212 18.14 -0.30 31.73
CA LEU A 212 17.15 0.42 32.53
C LEU A 212 16.89 -0.24 33.91
N PRO A 213 16.72 -1.57 34.03
CA PRO A 213 16.63 -2.25 35.33
C PRO A 213 17.91 -2.11 36.17
N VAL A 214 19.09 -2.20 35.55
CA VAL A 214 20.38 -2.10 36.25
C VAL A 214 20.56 -0.70 36.84
N LEU A 215 20.27 0.35 36.06
CA LEU A 215 20.26 1.74 36.50
C LEU A 215 19.25 1.98 37.63
N SER A 216 18.06 1.39 37.51
CA SER A 216 17.02 1.49 38.54
C SER A 216 17.51 0.93 39.89
N ILE A 217 18.16 -0.23 39.88
CA ILE A 217 18.72 -0.86 41.09
C ILE A 217 19.87 -0.02 41.67
N THR A 218 20.75 0.54 40.82
CA THR A 218 21.89 1.35 41.30
C THR A 218 21.42 2.65 41.96
N VAL A 219 20.41 3.33 41.40
CA VAL A 219 19.84 4.54 41.99
C VAL A 219 19.10 4.22 43.30
N LEU A 220 18.41 3.08 43.37
CA LEU A 220 17.77 2.64 44.62
C LEU A 220 18.77 2.38 45.74
N TYR A 221 19.98 1.92 45.40
CA TYR A 221 21.03 1.61 46.37
C TYR A 221 21.65 2.85 47.02
N THR A 222 21.70 3.98 46.32
CA THR A 222 22.33 5.21 46.83
C THR A 222 21.43 6.00 47.79
N ILE A 223 20.12 5.84 47.68
CA ILE A 223 19.13 6.53 48.51
C ILE A 223 19.00 5.81 49.85
N HIS A 224 19.03 6.54 50.98
CA HIS A 224 18.92 5.94 52.32
C HIS A 224 17.52 6.06 52.94
N ALA A 225 16.66 6.94 52.41
CA ALA A 225 15.31 7.15 52.94
C ALA A 225 14.30 6.13 52.37
N ASP A 226 13.64 5.37 53.24
CA ASP A 226 12.77 4.24 52.86
C ASP A 226 11.51 4.68 52.09
N ILE A 227 10.94 5.85 52.40
CA ILE A 227 9.76 6.39 51.71
C ILE A 227 10.10 6.77 50.26
N ILE A 228 11.29 7.36 50.05
CA ILE A 228 11.75 7.76 48.72
C ILE A 228 12.05 6.52 47.87
N LYS A 229 12.65 5.48 48.45
CA LYS A 229 12.86 4.19 47.78
C LYS A 229 11.56 3.59 47.27
N LEU A 230 10.52 3.56 48.11
CA LEU A 230 9.24 2.95 47.76
C LEU A 230 8.55 3.69 46.61
N GLY A 231 8.60 5.02 46.60
CA GLY A 231 8.11 5.83 45.49
C GLY A 231 8.90 5.59 44.19
N LEU A 232 10.22 5.44 44.29
CA LEU A 232 11.08 5.22 43.13
C LEU A 232 10.85 3.85 42.49
N ILE A 233 10.54 2.81 43.28
CA ILE A 233 10.16 1.47 42.76
C ILE A 233 8.93 1.59 41.88
N VAL A 234 7.88 2.27 42.35
CA VAL A 234 6.64 2.44 41.57
C VAL A 234 6.92 3.16 40.25
N VAL A 235 7.73 4.22 40.29
CA VAL A 235 8.10 4.99 39.09
C VAL A 235 8.91 4.14 38.11
N PHE A 236 9.93 3.41 38.58
CA PHE A 236 10.75 2.57 37.70
C PHE A 236 9.99 1.38 37.14
N SER A 237 9.11 0.74 37.91
CA SER A 237 8.22 -0.33 37.42
C SER A 237 7.25 0.19 36.35
N ALA A 238 6.70 1.40 36.52
CA ALA A 238 5.86 2.03 35.50
C ALA A 238 6.65 2.37 34.23
N CYS A 239 7.85 2.94 34.36
CA CYS A 239 8.74 3.23 33.24
C CYS A 239 9.18 1.97 32.50
N PHE A 240 9.47 0.88 33.21
CA PHE A 240 9.84 -0.40 32.63
C PHE A 240 8.67 -1.05 31.89
N SER A 241 7.47 -1.03 32.47
CA SER A 241 6.24 -1.50 31.81
C SER A 241 5.96 -0.72 30.53
N LEU A 242 6.08 0.61 30.59
CA LEU A 242 5.91 1.49 29.44
C LEU A 242 6.97 1.22 28.37
N ALA A 243 8.22 1.02 28.77
CA ALA A 243 9.28 0.63 27.86
C ALA A 243 8.96 -0.70 27.18
N LEU A 244 8.60 -1.77 27.90
CA LEU A 244 8.22 -3.06 27.31
C LEU A 244 7.04 -2.93 26.35
N ALA A 245 5.99 -2.18 26.72
CA ALA A 245 4.82 -1.96 25.88
C ALA A 245 5.13 -1.20 24.59
N LEU A 246 6.08 -0.26 24.64
CA LEU A 246 6.51 0.50 23.48
C LEU A 246 7.56 -0.25 22.65
N THR A 247 8.35 -1.12 23.30
CA THR A 247 9.52 -1.78 22.69
C THR A 247 9.26 -3.15 22.11
N THR A 248 8.16 -3.78 22.49
CA THR A 248 7.85 -5.16 22.09
C THR A 248 6.39 -5.30 21.71
N ASN A 249 6.09 -6.22 20.79
CA ASN A 249 4.71 -6.68 20.52
C ASN A 249 4.22 -7.65 21.63
N ALA A 250 4.68 -7.47 22.86
CA ALA A 250 4.31 -8.32 23.98
C ALA A 250 2.82 -8.19 24.27
N ARG A 251 2.16 -9.32 24.51
CA ARG A 251 0.75 -9.32 24.89
C ARG A 251 0.63 -8.70 26.28
N ARG A 252 -0.51 -8.06 26.56
CA ARG A 252 -0.75 -7.41 27.87
C ARG A 252 -0.42 -8.33 29.06
N ILE A 253 -0.72 -9.63 28.93
CA ILE A 253 -0.41 -10.67 29.94
C ILE A 253 1.10 -10.82 30.21
N GLU A 254 1.93 -10.75 29.17
CA GLU A 254 3.39 -10.89 29.28
C GLU A 254 4.01 -9.67 29.98
N ILE A 255 3.47 -8.47 29.68
CA ILE A 255 3.86 -7.22 30.33
C ILE A 255 3.51 -7.28 31.83
N PHE A 256 2.31 -7.74 32.17
CA PHE A 256 1.89 -7.88 33.57
C PHE A 256 2.76 -8.87 34.36
N ALA A 257 3.08 -10.02 33.76
CA ALA A 257 3.95 -11.01 34.39
C ALA A 257 5.38 -10.47 34.61
N ALA A 258 5.93 -9.75 33.64
CA ALA A 258 7.28 -9.18 33.73
C ALA A 258 7.37 -8.02 34.75
N THR A 259 6.29 -7.28 34.98
CA THR A 259 6.27 -6.17 35.96
C THR A 259 5.97 -6.60 37.40
N ALA A 260 5.42 -7.81 37.59
CA ALA A 260 5.07 -8.34 38.91
C ALA A 260 6.19 -9.20 39.53
N ALA A 261 7.16 -9.62 38.73
CA ALA A 261 8.36 -10.36 39.15
C ALA A 261 9.46 -9.41 39.66
#